data_AF-A0A2V9HED5-F1
#
_entry.id   AF-A0A2V9HED5-F1
#
_cell.length_a   1.000
_cell.length_b   1.000
_cell.length_c   1.000
_cell.angle_alpha   90.00
_cell.angle_beta   90.00
_cell.angle_gamma   90.00
#
_symmetry.space_group_name_H-M   'P 1'
#
loop_
_entity.id
_entity.type
_entity.pdbx_description
1 polymer ?
#
loop_
_entity_poly.entity_id
_entity_poly.type
_entity_poly.pdbx_seq_one_letter_code
_entity_poly.pdbx_strand_id
1 'polypeptide(L)'
;MARETEIKLRISNLPAFHRALKRIGARLAGPGTSKVHEENVIFDTPQGGLAKHGQLLRIRTETPEVRGKPKTTGPQQRVVLTFKQPMVQPAGAETGSASSGSYKVRDEI
;
A
#
# COMPACT_ATOMS: atom_id res chain seq x y z
N MET A 1 -17.46 7.09 -4.13
CA MET A 1 -15.99 6.98 -4.26
C MET A 1 -15.50 5.95 -3.27
N ALA A 2 -14.49 5.16 -3.60
CA ALA A 2 -13.92 4.19 -2.66
C ALA A 2 -13.11 4.92 -1.59
N ARG A 3 -13.19 4.49 -0.32
CA ARG A 3 -12.38 5.04 0.78
C ARG A 3 -11.44 3.95 1.27
N GLU A 4 -10.17 4.28 1.43
CA GLU A 4 -9.14 3.37 1.92
C GLU A 4 -8.52 3.92 3.21
N THR A 5 -8.60 3.17 4.29
CA THR A 5 -7.89 3.48 5.54
C THR A 5 -6.79 2.44 5.75
N GLU A 6 -5.53 2.89 5.75
CA GLU A 6 -4.35 2.03 5.87
C GLU A 6 -3.51 2.41 7.10
N ILE A 7 -3.09 1.41 7.88
CA ILE A 7 -2.20 1.58 9.04
C ILE A 7 -0.83 1.00 8.70
N LYS A 8 0.20 1.85 8.63
CA LYS A 8 1.58 1.42 8.35
C LYS A 8 2.39 1.34 9.64
N LEU A 9 2.87 0.14 9.94
CA LEU A 9 3.70 -0.14 11.10
C LEU A 9 5.09 -0.59 10.66
N ARG A 10 6.13 -0.12 11.35
CA ARG A 10 7.48 -0.65 11.17
C ARG A 10 7.57 -2.04 11.78
N ILE A 11 8.02 -3.03 11.01
CA ILE A 11 8.30 -4.38 11.52
C ILE A 11 9.76 -4.42 11.98
N SER A 12 9.97 -4.59 13.29
CA SER A 12 11.31 -4.73 13.89
C SER A 12 11.79 -6.19 13.97
N ASN A 13 10.87 -7.15 14.07
CA ASN A 13 11.17 -8.57 14.21
C ASN A 13 10.28 -9.40 13.28
N LEU A 14 10.83 -9.75 12.12
CA LEU A 14 10.13 -10.50 11.08
C LEU A 14 9.69 -11.92 11.53
N PRO A 15 10.53 -12.71 12.22
CA PRO A 15 10.10 -14.01 12.75
C PRO A 15 8.92 -13.93 13.73
N ALA A 16 8.92 -12.95 14.64
CA ALA A 16 7.83 -12.72 15.57
C ALA A 16 6.54 -12.32 14.84
N PHE A 17 6.65 -11.47 13.82
CA PHE A 17 5.53 -11.06 12.97
C PHE A 17 4.89 -12.26 12.26
N HIS A 18 5.68 -13.15 11.65
CA HIS A 18 5.16 -14.37 11.04
C HIS A 18 4.43 -15.29 12.04
N ARG A 19 4.97 -15.44 13.26
CA ARG A 19 4.29 -16.21 14.32
C ARG A 19 2.96 -15.57 14.71
N ALA A 20 2.88 -14.25 14.76
CA ALA A 20 1.64 -13.53 15.03
C ALA A 20 0.61 -13.74 13.92
N LEU A 21 1.01 -13.61 12.64
CA LEU A 21 0.14 -13.88 11.49
C LEU A 21 -0.43 -15.32 11.50
N LYS A 22 0.41 -16.31 11.81
CA LYS A 22 -0.04 -17.70 11.94
C LYS A 22 -1.03 -17.87 13.08
N ARG A 23 -0.79 -17.23 14.23
CA ARG A 23 -1.65 -17.31 15.41
C ARG A 23 -3.05 -16.74 15.15
N ILE A 24 -3.16 -15.66 14.38
CA ILE A 24 -4.45 -15.06 14.01
C ILE A 24 -5.13 -15.77 12.83
N GLY A 25 -4.53 -16.83 12.27
CA GLY A 25 -5.10 -17.56 11.14
C GLY A 25 -5.12 -16.79 9.82
N ALA A 26 -4.16 -15.88 9.61
CA ALA A 26 -4.09 -15.08 8.38
C ALA A 26 -3.98 -15.99 7.14
N ARG A 27 -4.73 -15.65 6.09
CA ARG A 27 -4.75 -16.36 4.80
C ARG A 27 -4.17 -15.47 3.71
N LEU A 28 -3.66 -16.11 2.65
CA LEU A 28 -3.23 -15.38 1.45
C LEU A 28 -4.46 -14.79 0.76
N ALA A 29 -4.35 -13.53 0.33
CA ALA A 29 -5.46 -12.81 -0.29
C ALA A 29 -5.72 -13.24 -1.76
N GLY A 30 -4.82 -13.98 -2.40
CA GLY A 30 -4.94 -14.38 -3.80
C GLY A 30 -4.32 -15.74 -4.13
N PRO A 31 -4.60 -16.28 -5.33
CA PRO A 31 -4.04 -17.54 -5.80
C PRO A 31 -2.57 -17.34 -6.19
N GLY A 32 -1.64 -17.77 -5.33
CA GLY A 32 -0.22 -17.66 -5.65
C GLY A 32 0.71 -17.74 -4.44
N THR A 33 1.97 -17.42 -4.68
CA THR A 33 2.97 -17.24 -3.62
C THR A 33 2.68 -15.94 -2.86
N SER A 34 3.10 -15.88 -1.59
CA SER A 34 2.93 -14.70 -0.74
C SER A 34 3.76 -13.48 -1.16
N LYS A 35 4.58 -13.61 -2.21
CA LYS A 35 5.56 -12.62 -2.62
C LYS A 35 5.24 -12.09 -4.00
N VAL A 36 5.12 -10.76 -4.07
CA VAL A 36 4.92 -10.01 -5.29
C VAL A 36 6.07 -9.02 -5.39
N HIS A 37 6.68 -8.94 -6.58
CA HIS A 37 7.55 -7.83 -6.90
C HIS A 37 6.68 -6.64 -7.33
N GLU A 38 6.68 -5.59 -6.53
CA GLU A 38 5.98 -4.34 -6.83
C GLU A 38 6.97 -3.29 -7.33
N GLU A 39 6.70 -2.73 -8.50
CA GLU A 39 7.35 -1.53 -9.02
C GLU A 39 6.34 -0.38 -9.04
N ASN A 40 6.74 0.80 -8.56
CA ASN A 40 5.89 1.99 -8.57
C ASN A 40 6.56 3.08 -9.40
N VAL A 41 5.91 3.50 -10.48
CA VAL A 41 6.29 4.68 -11.27
C VAL A 41 5.37 5.83 -10.89
N ILE A 42 5.96 6.90 -10.34
CA ILE A 42 5.24 8.09 -9.89
C ILE A 42 5.26 9.14 -10.99
N PHE A 43 4.12 9.79 -11.20
CA PHE A 43 3.95 10.87 -12.18
C PHE A 43 3.61 12.16 -11.47
N ASP A 44 4.20 13.26 -11.93
CA ASP A 44 3.87 14.62 -11.51
C ASP A 44 4.13 15.59 -12.67
N THR A 45 3.67 16.83 -12.55
CA THR A 45 4.06 17.91 -13.45
C THR A 45 5.52 18.32 -13.19
N PRO A 46 6.20 18.96 -14.16
CA PRO A 46 7.56 19.45 -13.95
C PRO A 46 7.70 20.40 -12.74
N GLN A 47 6.62 21.08 -12.37
CA GLN A 47 6.56 22.00 -11.24
C GLN A 47 6.12 21.33 -9.92
N GLY A 48 5.90 20.00 -9.91
CA GLY A 48 5.47 19.24 -8.73
C GLY A 48 4.05 19.56 -8.28
N GLY A 49 3.12 19.78 -9.22
CA GLY A 49 1.75 20.22 -8.95
C GLY A 49 0.98 19.24 -8.06
N LEU A 50 1.08 17.94 -8.32
CA LEU A 50 0.37 16.92 -7.53
C LEU A 50 0.95 16.84 -6.12
N ALA A 51 2.28 16.76 -5.99
CA ALA A 51 2.95 16.70 -4.69
C ALA A 51 2.63 17.93 -3.82
N LYS A 52 2.56 19.13 -4.41
CA LYS A 52 2.17 20.38 -3.70
C LYS A 52 0.78 20.30 -3.09
N HIS A 53 -0.13 19.54 -3.70
CA HIS A 53 -1.48 19.30 -3.19
C HIS A 53 -1.60 18.02 -2.36
N GLY A 54 -0.48 17.35 -2.03
CA GLY A 54 -0.47 16.07 -1.33
C GLY A 54 -1.08 14.92 -2.15
N GLN A 55 -1.24 15.10 -3.45
CA GLN A 55 -1.80 14.12 -4.36
C GLN A 55 -0.71 13.22 -4.93
N LEU A 56 -1.05 11.97 -5.23
CA LEU A 56 -0.12 10.97 -5.76
C LEU A 56 -0.76 10.22 -6.92
N LEU A 57 -0.20 10.42 -8.12
CA LEU A 57 -0.51 9.61 -9.29
C LEU A 57 0.61 8.59 -9.49
N ARG A 58 0.26 7.30 -9.58
CA ARG A 58 1.24 6.25 -9.89
C ARG A 58 0.67 5.15 -10.77
N ILE A 59 1.55 4.56 -11.56
CA ILE A 59 1.34 3.23 -12.15
C ILE A 59 2.10 2.24 -11.27
N ARG A 60 1.40 1.23 -10.76
CA ARG A 60 1.99 0.11 -10.03
C ARG A 60 1.98 -1.12 -10.92
N THR A 61 3.13 -1.73 -11.10
CA THR A 61 3.28 -3.02 -11.77
C THR A 61 3.57 -4.09 -10.71
N GLU A 62 2.71 -5.09 -10.63
CA GLU A 62 2.79 -6.22 -9.72
C GLU A 62 3.16 -7.48 -10.51
N THR A 63 4.32 -8.07 -10.22
CA THR A 63 4.75 -9.33 -10.83
C THR A 63 4.82 -10.42 -9.74
N PRO A 64 3.92 -11.42 -9.76
CA PRO A 64 3.96 -12.53 -8.80
C PRO A 64 5.25 -13.35 -8.93
N GLU A 65 5.85 -13.74 -7.80
CA GLU A 65 6.99 -14.67 -7.80
C GLU A 65 6.45 -16.10 -8.07
N VAL A 66 6.61 -16.63 -9.29
CA VAL A 66 6.16 -17.98 -9.61
C VAL A 66 7.18 -19.02 -9.11
N ARG A 67 6.82 -19.79 -8.08
CA ARG A 67 7.59 -20.99 -7.68
C ARG A 67 7.05 -22.21 -8.43
N GLY A 68 7.75 -22.65 -9.48
CA GLY A 68 7.41 -23.86 -10.24
C GLY A 68 7.75 -23.76 -11.73
N LYS A 69 7.61 -24.87 -12.47
CA LYS A 69 7.83 -24.88 -13.93
C LYS A 69 6.89 -23.85 -14.59
N PRO A 70 7.41 -22.93 -15.43
CA PRO A 70 6.57 -21.96 -16.11
C PRO A 70 5.55 -22.72 -16.95
N LYS A 71 4.27 -22.51 -16.70
CA LYS A 71 3.25 -22.79 -17.72
C LYS A 71 3.57 -21.88 -18.90
N THR A 72 3.30 -22.34 -20.11
CA THR A 72 3.66 -21.73 -21.40
C THR A 72 3.16 -20.29 -21.60
N THR A 73 2.34 -19.78 -20.67
CA THR A 73 1.96 -18.38 -20.53
C THR A 73 2.76 -17.74 -19.40
N GLY A 74 3.59 -16.74 -19.72
CA GLY A 74 4.44 -16.02 -18.76
C GLY A 74 3.68 -15.47 -17.54
N PRO A 75 4.40 -15.06 -16.47
CA PRO A 75 3.76 -14.54 -15.26
C PRO A 75 2.80 -13.40 -15.61
N GLN A 76 1.53 -13.54 -15.25
CA GLN A 76 0.54 -12.51 -15.50
C GLN A 76 0.86 -11.30 -14.63
N GLN A 77 1.45 -10.28 -15.26
CA GLN A 77 1.69 -8.99 -14.64
C GLN A 77 0.34 -8.28 -14.44
N ARG A 78 0.17 -7.69 -13.26
CA ARG A 78 -0.98 -6.82 -12.97
C ARG A 78 -0.50 -5.38 -12.95
N VAL A 79 -1.10 -4.54 -13.77
CA VAL A 79 -0.79 -3.11 -13.86
C VAL A 79 -1.98 -2.32 -13.33
N VAL A 80 -1.74 -1.45 -12.34
CA VAL A 80 -2.78 -0.68 -11.67
C VAL A 80 -2.41 0.80 -11.72
N LEU A 81 -3.29 1.61 -12.30
CA LEU A 81 -3.25 3.07 -12.19
C LEU A 81 -3.98 3.47 -10.90
N THR A 82 -3.30 4.20 -10.03
CA THR A 82 -3.92 4.74 -8.81
C THR A 82 -3.68 6.23 -8.69
N PHE A 83 -4.71 6.94 -8.25
CA PHE A 83 -4.65 8.34 -7.83
C PHE A 83 -5.08 8.40 -6.36
N LYS A 84 -4.22 8.92 -5.49
CA LYS A 84 -4.49 9.11 -4.06
C LYS A 84 -4.49 10.61 -3.77
N GLN A 85 -5.43 11.07 -2.97
CA GLN A 85 -5.54 12.48 -2.56
C GLN A 85 -5.82 12.59 -1.06
N PRO A 86 -5.40 13.70 -0.42
CA PRO A 86 -5.68 13.91 0.99
C PRO A 86 -7.18 14.10 1.20
N MET A 87 -7.72 13.53 2.27
CA MET A 87 -9.06 13.88 2.71
C MET A 87 -9.06 15.33 3.21
N VAL A 88 -9.91 16.18 2.64
CA VAL A 88 -10.21 17.50 3.22
C VAL A 88 -10.92 17.24 4.54
N GLN A 89 -10.23 17.39 5.67
CA GLN A 89 -10.89 17.42 6.96
C GLN A 89 -11.74 18.69 7.01
N PRO A 90 -13.05 18.62 7.33
CA PRO A 90 -13.82 19.84 7.55
C PRO A 90 -13.16 20.63 8.68
N ALA A 91 -12.95 21.94 8.44
CA ALA A 91 -12.43 22.87 9.43
C ALA A 91 -13.32 22.81 10.68
N GLY A 92 -12.80 22.24 11.76
CA GLY A 92 -13.55 21.99 13.00
C GLY A 92 -13.14 20.73 13.78
N ALA A 93 -12.33 19.83 13.21
CA ALA A 93 -11.73 18.72 13.97
C ALA A 93 -10.41 19.17 14.64
N GLU A 94 -10.46 20.21 15.47
CA GLU A 94 -9.32 20.55 16.33
C GLU A 94 -9.19 19.53 17.48
N THR A 95 -7.93 19.23 17.82
CA THR A 95 -7.48 18.68 19.12
C THR A 95 -7.57 17.15 19.32
N GLY A 96 -6.86 16.40 18.48
CA GLY A 96 -6.39 15.05 18.81
C GLY A 96 -4.88 15.07 19.08
N SER A 97 -4.50 15.28 20.35
CA SER A 97 -3.18 15.11 20.97
C SER A 97 -2.10 14.48 20.09
N ALA A 98 -0.91 15.09 20.05
CA ALA A 98 0.34 14.47 19.62
C ALA A 98 0.47 13.09 20.29
N SER A 99 0.01 12.04 19.62
CA SER A 99 0.07 10.70 20.17
C SER A 99 1.51 10.25 20.03
N SER A 100 2.17 10.04 21.17
CA SER A 100 3.43 9.34 21.34
C SER A 100 3.30 7.85 20.96
N GLY A 101 2.67 7.55 19.81
CA GLY A 101 2.45 6.22 19.27
C GLY A 101 3.37 5.98 18.09
N SER A 102 3.89 4.76 17.97
CA SER A 102 4.87 4.37 16.93
C SER A 102 4.27 4.20 15.52
N TYR A 103 3.13 4.81 15.22
CA TYR A 103 2.40 4.57 13.98
C TYR A 103 1.93 5.85 13.32
N LYS A 104 1.87 5.82 11.97
CA LYS A 104 1.31 6.89 11.14
C LYS A 104 -0.01 6.40 10.56
N VAL A 105 -1.11 7.08 10.89
CA VAL A 105 -2.40 6.89 10.23
C VAL A 105 -2.44 7.79 9.00
N ARG A 106 -2.86 7.25 7.86
CA ARG A 106 -3.19 8.04 6.67
C ARG A 106 -4.58 7.63 6.18
N ASP A 107 -5.46 8.61 6.10
CA ASP A 107 -6.80 8.48 5.52
C ASP A 107 -6.79 9.04 4.10
N GLU A 108 -7.15 8.22 3.11
CA GLU A 108 -7.11 8.58 1.68
C GLU A 108 -8.38 8.03 0.96
N ILE A 109 -8.84 8.70 -0.10
CA ILE A 109 -9.94 8.28 -1.01
C ILE A 109 -9.34 8.00 -2.38
#